data_AF-A0A958NW26-F1
#
_entry.id   AF-A0A958NW26-F1
#
_cell.length_a   1.000
_cell.length_b   1.000
_cell.length_c   1.000
_cell.angle_alpha   90.00
_cell.angle_beta   90.00
_cell.angle_gamma   90.00
#
_symmetry.space_group_name_H-M   'P 1'
#
loop_
_entity.id
_entity.type
_entity.pdbx_description
1 polymer ?
#
loop_
_entity_poly.entity_id
_entity_poly.type
_entity_poly.pdbx_seq_one_letter_code
_entity_poly.pdbx_strand_id
1 'polypeptide(L)'
;MKSFPYSHPWRETSINRVRREVKKELESIGDRAALREHITRRIIDLQDAPGSLAQQMRFVYTFYALSYERRQPLFDRDTVRKFEQVLLALLQTQQIPQKGANLSFLWRDVHLLLSHLAWSRGEVWRSVCQQQTAFQVTGQLATENRDLQNLSSGVRAFRMGQTTPALKYLEKAEFGELSVNNRFRACMQRIRLLRLGGEVSEAKRLLVELQGRPDLDLQKRNELAWETELFSVRENGDLTNLITLVRRRKSHNSPSYVLDAFLWSRGVSDRKWLARFKSASELGGRIQKEKKKYRVLLMATNTLKELYDFEIPFFIRIQSLESVLTNLRKLPSIEKELLVLSAVARWLARGRKYVYASLILGEYEGLSLRLSQGTQRDALGIVGDLLGACWYLPEDFARVAA
;
A
#
# COMPACT_ATOMS: atom_id res chain seq x y z
N MET A 1 22.58 43.75 9.07
CA MET A 1 21.34 42.94 9.02
C MET A 1 20.21 43.77 9.61
N LYS A 2 19.30 44.30 8.79
CA LYS A 2 18.14 45.07 9.26
C LYS A 2 17.12 44.09 9.84
N SER A 3 16.74 44.28 11.10
CA SER A 3 15.64 43.54 11.73
C SER A 3 14.36 43.82 10.95
N PHE A 4 13.81 42.79 10.29
CA PHE A 4 12.50 42.92 9.65
C PHE A 4 11.44 43.18 10.73
N PRO A 5 10.58 44.19 10.55
CA PRO A 5 9.56 44.55 11.53
C PRO A 5 8.65 43.35 11.80
N TYR A 6 8.51 43.05 13.09
CA TYR A 6 7.81 41.94 13.72
C TYR A 6 6.59 41.40 12.95
N SER A 7 6.79 40.35 12.15
CA SER A 7 5.69 39.47 11.78
C SER A 7 5.20 38.79 13.06
N HIS A 8 3.94 39.01 13.45
CA HIS A 8 3.37 38.34 14.61
C HIS A 8 3.67 36.84 14.58
N PRO A 9 4.28 36.27 15.65
CA PRO A 9 4.64 34.87 15.67
C PRO A 9 3.39 34.02 15.49
N TRP A 10 3.53 32.91 14.76
CA TRP A 10 2.44 31.97 14.60
C TRP A 10 1.96 31.49 15.97
N ARG A 11 0.65 31.24 16.10
CA ARG A 11 0.04 30.69 17.31
C ARG A 11 -0.84 29.52 16.91
N GLU A 12 -0.88 28.49 17.75
CA GLU A 12 -1.67 27.28 17.49
C GLU A 12 -3.14 27.60 17.27
N THR A 13 -3.72 28.48 18.10
CA THR A 13 -5.11 28.93 17.98
C THR A 13 -5.39 29.62 16.65
N SER A 14 -4.45 30.44 16.16
CA SER A 14 -4.55 31.11 14.85
C SER A 14 -4.52 30.10 13.71
N ILE A 15 -3.58 29.14 13.73
CA ILE A 15 -3.48 28.11 12.70
C ILE A 15 -4.72 27.22 12.68
N ASN A 16 -5.23 26.84 13.85
CA ASN A 16 -6.45 26.03 13.95
C ASN A 16 -7.70 26.79 13.48
N ARG A 17 -7.74 28.12 13.65
CA ARG A 17 -8.77 28.96 13.04
C ARG A 17 -8.66 28.94 11.52
N VAL A 18 -7.47 29.23 10.96
CA VAL A 18 -7.23 29.23 9.51
C VAL A 18 -7.53 27.85 8.90
N ARG A 19 -7.14 26.75 9.56
CA ARG A 19 -7.49 25.37 9.13
C ARG A 19 -8.99 25.17 8.99
N ARG A 20 -9.80 25.66 9.95
CA ARG A 20 -11.27 25.55 9.91
C ARG A 20 -11.87 26.39 8.78
N GLU A 21 -11.40 27.63 8.62
CA GLU A 21 -11.87 28.54 7.57
C GLU A 21 -11.58 27.99 6.17
N VAL A 22 -10.32 27.64 5.90
CA VAL A 22 -9.90 27.07 4.62
C VAL A 22 -10.62 25.74 4.36
N LYS A 23 -10.78 24.88 5.37
CA LYS A 23 -11.53 23.63 5.20
C LYS A 23 -12.97 23.88 4.75
N LYS A 24 -13.68 24.81 5.41
CA LYS A 24 -15.06 25.16 5.07
C LYS A 24 -15.18 25.71 3.65
N GLU A 25 -14.23 26.55 3.25
CA GLU A 25 -14.12 27.08 1.88
C GLU A 25 -13.91 25.96 0.86
N LEU A 26 -12.91 25.09 1.06
CA LEU A 26 -12.61 24.00 0.13
C LEU A 26 -13.74 22.96 0.04
N GLU A 27 -14.46 22.70 1.14
CA GLU A 27 -15.63 21.80 1.15
C GLU A 27 -16.84 22.39 0.40
N SER A 28 -16.90 23.71 0.21
CA SER A 28 -17.95 24.36 -0.59
C SER A 28 -17.77 24.20 -2.10
N ILE A 29 -16.58 23.79 -2.55
CA ILE A 29 -16.24 23.65 -3.97
C ILE A 29 -16.52 22.20 -4.39
N GLY A 30 -17.69 21.98 -5.01
CA GLY A 30 -18.12 20.64 -5.43
C GLY A 30 -17.38 20.07 -6.64
N ASP A 31 -16.94 20.93 -7.57
CA ASP A 31 -16.22 20.50 -8.77
C ASP A 31 -14.71 20.35 -8.51
N ARG A 32 -14.13 19.30 -9.07
CA ARG A 32 -12.74 18.94 -8.83
C ARG A 32 -11.74 19.80 -9.61
N ALA A 33 -12.08 20.19 -10.83
CA ALA A 33 -11.24 21.07 -11.62
C ALA A 33 -11.22 22.46 -10.98
N ALA A 34 -12.39 22.96 -10.57
CA ALA A 34 -12.54 24.19 -9.80
C ALA A 34 -11.77 24.13 -8.48
N LEU A 35 -11.83 23.01 -7.73
CA LEU A 35 -11.07 22.85 -6.48
C LEU A 35 -9.55 22.93 -6.73
N ARG A 36 -9.05 22.24 -7.76
CA ARG A 36 -7.64 22.28 -8.14
C ARG A 36 -7.21 23.70 -8.48
N GLU A 37 -7.95 24.37 -9.36
CA GLU A 37 -7.66 25.73 -9.81
C GLU A 37 -7.69 26.71 -8.64
N HIS A 38 -8.71 26.64 -7.80
CA HIS A 38 -8.86 27.48 -6.62
C HIS A 38 -7.67 27.32 -5.67
N ILE A 39 -7.30 26.09 -5.31
CA ILE A 39 -6.15 25.83 -4.43
C ILE A 39 -4.86 26.41 -5.04
N THR A 40 -4.60 26.16 -6.33
CA THR A 40 -3.40 26.66 -7.00
C THR A 40 -3.37 28.19 -7.01
N ARG A 41 -4.48 28.84 -7.37
CA ARG A 41 -4.61 30.30 -7.39
C ARG A 41 -4.34 30.88 -6.00
N ARG A 42 -4.99 30.36 -4.95
CA ARG A 42 -4.80 30.84 -3.58
C ARG A 42 -3.35 30.69 -3.10
N ILE A 43 -2.67 29.60 -3.43
CA ILE A 43 -1.24 29.42 -3.07
C ILE A 43 -0.34 30.44 -3.78
N ILE A 44 -0.64 30.77 -5.04
CA ILE A 44 0.09 31.77 -5.83
C ILE A 44 -0.19 33.18 -5.28
N ASP A 45 -1.45 33.56 -5.10
CA ASP A 45 -1.83 34.89 -4.59
C ASP A 45 -1.22 35.17 -3.21
N LEU A 46 -1.11 34.13 -2.37
CA LEU A 46 -0.56 34.23 -1.02
C LEU A 46 0.99 34.19 -0.98
N GLN A 47 1.66 33.94 -2.11
CA GLN A 47 3.12 33.85 -2.15
C GLN A 47 3.78 35.19 -1.81
N ASP A 48 3.30 36.26 -2.44
CA ASP A 48 3.86 37.61 -2.32
C ASP A 48 3.10 38.47 -1.30
N ALA A 49 2.00 37.94 -0.75
CA ALA A 49 1.19 38.63 0.23
C ALA A 49 1.97 38.85 1.54
N PRO A 50 2.07 40.10 2.03
CA PRO A 50 2.78 40.40 3.26
C PRO A 50 1.99 39.91 4.48
N GLY A 51 2.73 39.61 5.55
CA GLY A 51 2.17 39.37 6.88
C GLY A 51 1.98 37.90 7.26
N SER A 52 1.93 37.69 8.58
CA SER A 52 1.88 36.35 9.21
C SER A 52 0.64 35.55 8.82
N LEU A 53 -0.52 36.20 8.74
CA LEU A 53 -1.79 35.54 8.37
C LEU A 53 -1.75 34.97 6.95
N ALA A 54 -1.23 35.73 5.98
CA ALA A 54 -1.11 35.26 4.60
C ALA A 54 -0.23 34.01 4.49
N GLN A 55 0.89 33.99 5.21
CA GLN A 55 1.78 32.83 5.25
C GLN A 55 1.14 31.61 5.95
N GLN A 56 0.34 31.82 7.01
CA GLN A 56 -0.46 30.74 7.63
C GLN A 56 -1.49 30.18 6.65
N MET A 57 -2.21 31.04 5.92
CA MET A 57 -3.15 30.60 4.89
C MET A 57 -2.44 29.82 3.80
N ARG A 58 -1.29 30.31 3.30
CA ARG A 58 -0.49 29.64 2.27
C ARG A 58 -0.07 28.24 2.72
N PHE A 59 0.39 28.11 3.97
CA PHE A 59 0.72 26.82 4.57
C PHE A 59 -0.49 25.89 4.61
N VAL A 60 -1.64 26.38 5.08
CA VAL A 60 -2.85 25.58 5.22
C VAL A 60 -3.41 25.13 3.86
N TYR A 61 -3.48 26.00 2.84
CA TYR A 61 -3.89 25.59 1.49
C TYR A 61 -2.92 24.57 0.90
N THR A 62 -1.61 24.78 1.04
CA THR A 62 -0.61 23.82 0.53
C THR A 62 -0.72 22.47 1.23
N PHE A 63 -0.98 22.46 2.54
CA PHE A 63 -1.22 21.25 3.31
C PHE A 63 -2.48 20.52 2.84
N TYR A 64 -3.58 21.25 2.62
CA TYR A 64 -4.82 20.67 2.08
C TYR A 64 -4.63 20.16 0.65
N ALA A 65 -3.89 20.86 -0.21
CA ALA A 65 -3.57 20.42 -1.56
C ALA A 65 -2.96 19.00 -1.55
N LEU A 66 -1.96 18.79 -0.70
CA LEU A 66 -1.32 17.49 -0.50
C LEU A 66 -2.23 16.45 0.18
N SER A 67 -3.08 16.87 1.12
CA SER A 67 -4.05 15.98 1.78
C SER A 67 -5.12 15.47 0.82
N TYR A 68 -5.62 16.33 -0.08
CA TYR A 68 -6.53 15.94 -1.14
C TYR A 68 -5.84 15.06 -2.17
N GLU A 69 -4.62 15.40 -2.61
CA GLU A 69 -3.79 14.59 -3.52
C GLU A 69 -3.68 13.14 -3.03
N ARG A 70 -3.47 12.95 -1.72
CA ARG A 70 -3.40 11.62 -1.09
C ARG A 70 -4.69 10.81 -1.29
N ARG A 71 -5.85 11.44 -1.15
CA ARG A 71 -7.16 10.78 -1.27
C ARG A 71 -7.53 10.57 -2.74
N GLN A 72 -7.20 11.54 -3.57
CA GLN A 72 -7.54 11.58 -4.98
C GLN A 72 -6.49 12.42 -5.74
N PRO A 73 -5.77 11.87 -6.73
CA PRO A 73 -4.67 12.59 -7.40
C PRO A 73 -5.13 13.85 -8.14
N LEU A 74 -5.01 15.05 -7.59
CA LEU A 74 -5.43 16.32 -8.18
C LEU A 74 -4.35 16.98 -9.03
N PHE A 75 -3.08 16.75 -8.68
CA PHE A 75 -1.95 17.48 -9.24
C PHE A 75 -0.99 16.51 -9.92
N ASP A 76 -0.21 17.03 -10.87
CA ASP A 76 0.92 16.29 -11.44
C ASP A 76 2.06 16.15 -10.42
N ARG A 77 3.03 15.28 -10.71
CA ARG A 77 4.11 14.96 -9.77
C ARG A 77 5.00 16.16 -9.46
N ASP A 78 5.23 17.05 -10.42
CA ASP A 78 6.13 18.19 -10.23
C ASP A 78 5.46 19.27 -9.38
N THR A 79 4.17 19.51 -9.61
CA THR A 79 3.36 20.37 -8.75
C THR A 79 3.32 19.86 -7.32
N VAL A 80 3.15 18.54 -7.11
CA VAL A 80 3.20 17.98 -5.76
C VAL A 80 4.58 18.20 -5.12
N ARG A 81 5.68 17.92 -5.82
CA ARG A 81 7.04 18.19 -5.31
C ARG A 81 7.23 19.66 -4.92
N LYS A 82 6.73 20.60 -5.72
CA LYS A 82 6.76 22.04 -5.39
C LYS A 82 5.97 22.34 -4.11
N PHE A 83 4.78 21.76 -3.92
CA PHE A 83 4.01 21.93 -2.69
C PHE A 83 4.71 21.35 -1.46
N GLU A 84 5.39 20.21 -1.60
CA GLU A 84 6.23 19.64 -0.54
C GLU A 84 7.34 20.61 -0.13
N GLN A 85 8.03 21.21 -1.10
CA GLN A 85 9.07 22.22 -0.87
C GLN A 85 8.52 23.48 -0.19
N VAL A 86 7.36 23.98 -0.65
CA VAL A 86 6.70 25.17 -0.08
C VAL A 86 6.37 24.95 1.39
N LEU A 87 5.81 23.79 1.79
CA LEU A 87 5.49 23.52 3.20
C LEU A 87 6.74 23.57 4.09
N LEU A 88 7.81 22.91 3.68
CA LEU A 88 9.05 22.86 4.45
C LEU A 88 9.71 24.24 4.52
N ALA A 89 9.75 24.98 3.41
CA ALA A 89 10.28 26.33 3.35
C ALA A 89 9.49 27.31 4.22
N LEU A 90 8.16 27.18 4.29
CA LEU A 90 7.32 28.01 5.17
C LEU A 90 7.64 27.76 6.65
N LEU A 91 7.78 26.50 7.07
CA LEU A 91 8.15 26.19 8.46
C LEU A 91 9.55 26.74 8.82
N GLN A 92 10.51 26.65 7.89
CA GLN A 92 11.87 27.17 8.08
C GLN A 92 11.91 28.70 8.13
N THR A 93 11.25 29.36 7.18
CA THR A 93 11.25 30.83 7.06
C THR A 93 10.58 31.48 8.26
N GLN A 94 9.55 30.84 8.82
CA GLN A 94 8.88 31.29 10.05
C GLN A 94 9.63 30.88 11.33
N GLN A 95 10.83 30.29 11.19
CA GLN A 95 11.72 29.87 12.27
C GLN A 95 11.01 28.99 13.31
N ILE A 96 10.08 28.14 12.87
CA ILE A 96 9.32 27.27 13.77
C ILE A 96 10.26 26.16 14.26
N PRO A 97 10.54 26.08 15.57
CA PRO A 97 11.45 25.07 16.09
C PRO A 97 10.92 23.67 15.83
N GLN A 98 11.81 22.76 15.43
CA GLN A 98 11.45 21.37 15.17
C GLN A 98 11.10 20.60 16.44
N LYS A 99 11.55 21.04 17.63
CA LYS A 99 11.32 20.37 18.92
C LYS A 99 11.04 21.37 20.03
N GLY A 100 10.34 20.92 21.07
CA GLY A 100 10.16 21.66 22.33
C GLY A 100 9.22 22.87 22.27
N ALA A 101 8.88 23.38 21.08
CA ALA A 101 7.95 24.48 20.91
C ALA A 101 6.51 23.99 20.70
N ASN A 102 5.53 24.81 21.13
CA ASN A 102 4.10 24.54 20.94
C ASN A 102 3.69 24.35 19.47
N LEU A 103 4.48 24.84 18.50
CA LEU A 103 4.21 24.70 17.07
C LEU A 103 4.97 23.55 16.39
N SER A 104 5.78 22.79 17.13
CA SER A 104 6.54 21.65 16.58
C SER A 104 5.63 20.56 15.97
N PHE A 105 4.36 20.49 16.38
CA PHE A 105 3.38 19.59 15.77
C PHE A 105 3.15 19.84 14.28
N LEU A 106 3.42 21.05 13.76
CA LEU A 106 3.29 21.35 12.34
C LEU A 106 4.32 20.58 11.51
N TRP A 107 5.56 20.49 12.01
CA TRP A 107 6.59 19.65 11.40
C TRP A 107 6.14 18.19 11.36
N ARG A 108 5.60 17.67 12.47
CA ARG A 108 5.04 16.32 12.53
C ARG A 108 3.95 16.13 11.48
N ASP A 109 2.95 17.00 11.46
CA ASP A 109 1.79 16.86 10.57
C ASP A 109 2.22 16.85 9.10
N VAL A 110 3.17 17.72 8.71
CA VAL A 110 3.75 17.74 7.36
C VAL A 110 4.44 16.42 7.07
N HIS A 111 5.37 15.97 7.91
CA HIS A 111 6.12 14.73 7.67
C HIS A 111 5.22 13.48 7.66
N LEU A 112 4.17 13.42 8.47
CA LEU A 112 3.16 12.34 8.40
C LEU A 112 2.38 12.37 7.08
N LEU A 113 2.00 13.55 6.60
CA LEU A 113 1.33 13.70 5.30
C LEU A 113 2.24 13.25 4.15
N LEU A 114 3.51 13.69 4.15
CA LEU A 114 4.52 13.27 3.19
C LEU A 114 4.77 11.77 3.23
N SER A 115 4.81 11.18 4.43
CA SER A 115 4.93 9.74 4.62
C SER A 115 3.78 8.99 3.95
N HIS A 116 2.53 9.45 4.14
CA HIS A 116 1.38 8.80 3.53
C HIS A 116 1.32 8.98 2.01
N LEU A 117 1.76 10.12 1.48
CA LEU A 117 1.87 10.35 0.03
C LEU A 117 2.93 9.45 -0.60
N ALA A 118 4.10 9.35 0.02
CA ALA A 118 5.15 8.43 -0.42
C ALA A 118 4.65 6.98 -0.43
N TRP A 119 3.91 6.58 0.62
CA TRP A 119 3.31 5.26 0.71
C TRP A 119 2.34 4.97 -0.44
N SER A 120 1.41 5.88 -0.73
CA SER A 120 0.43 5.68 -1.82
C SER A 120 1.06 5.65 -3.20
N ARG A 121 2.29 6.16 -3.35
CA ARG A 121 3.09 6.12 -4.58
C ARG A 121 3.99 4.90 -4.71
N GLY A 122 4.07 4.05 -3.68
CA GLY A 122 5.01 2.92 -3.63
C GLY A 122 6.44 3.32 -3.24
N GLU A 123 6.66 4.54 -2.78
CA GLU A 123 7.96 5.05 -2.32
C GLU A 123 8.18 4.63 -0.85
N VAL A 124 8.29 3.32 -0.60
CA VAL A 124 8.26 2.73 0.76
C VAL A 124 9.35 3.31 1.66
N TRP A 125 10.60 3.40 1.19
CA TRP A 125 11.71 3.97 1.95
C TRP A 125 11.49 5.42 2.34
N ARG A 126 11.09 6.24 1.36
CA ARG A 126 10.74 7.64 1.63
C ARG A 126 9.63 7.74 2.66
N SER A 127 8.62 6.88 2.57
CA SER A 127 7.53 6.83 3.54
C SER A 127 8.03 6.55 4.96
N VAL A 128 8.95 5.60 5.13
CA VAL A 128 9.57 5.25 6.42
C VAL A 128 10.41 6.41 6.94
N CYS A 129 11.27 7.01 6.12
CA CYS A 129 12.10 8.15 6.53
C CYS A 129 11.23 9.31 7.01
N GLN A 130 10.20 9.67 6.26
CA GLN A 130 9.27 10.75 6.62
C GLN A 130 8.51 10.44 7.91
N GLN A 131 8.10 9.19 8.12
CA GLN A 131 7.47 8.77 9.38
C GLN A 131 8.44 8.90 10.56
N GLN A 132 9.69 8.49 10.39
CA GLN A 132 10.73 8.59 11.42
C GLN A 132 11.07 10.04 11.73
N THR A 133 11.17 10.90 10.71
CA THR A 133 11.36 12.34 10.91
C THR A 133 10.18 12.94 11.69
N ALA A 134 8.94 12.60 11.33
CA ALA A 134 7.76 13.04 12.07
C ALA A 134 7.86 12.65 13.57
N PHE A 135 8.33 11.46 13.88
CA PHE A 135 8.53 11.02 15.26
C PHE A 135 9.61 11.83 15.97
N GLN A 136 10.77 12.01 15.33
CA GLN A 136 11.88 12.74 15.92
C GLN A 136 11.52 14.19 16.27
N VAL A 137 10.66 14.84 15.47
CA VAL A 137 10.25 16.24 15.71
C VAL A 137 9.16 16.37 16.78
N THR A 138 8.34 15.35 17.07
CA THR A 138 7.17 15.55 17.96
C THR A 138 7.46 15.50 19.46
N GLY A 139 8.67 15.18 19.91
CA GLY A 139 8.91 14.99 21.35
C GLY A 139 8.00 13.91 21.96
N GLN A 140 7.52 14.09 23.20
CA GLN A 140 6.63 13.13 23.87
C GLN A 140 5.23 13.13 23.21
N LEU A 141 4.88 12.02 22.57
CA LEU A 141 3.55 11.78 22.03
C LEU A 141 2.59 11.31 23.13
N ALA A 142 1.33 11.72 23.04
CA ALA A 142 0.24 11.04 23.77
C ALA A 142 0.20 9.55 23.41
N THR A 143 -0.19 8.70 24.35
CA THR A 143 -0.17 7.23 24.24
C THR A 143 -0.87 6.72 22.97
N GLU A 144 -2.10 7.18 22.69
CA GLU A 144 -2.85 6.78 21.48
C GLU A 144 -2.07 7.06 20.17
N ASN A 145 -1.39 8.22 20.08
CA ASN A 145 -0.61 8.57 18.90
C ASN A 145 0.60 7.65 18.72
N ARG A 146 1.21 7.21 19.82
CA ARG A 146 2.31 6.25 19.79
C ARG A 146 1.84 4.88 19.29
N ASP A 147 0.65 4.43 19.66
CA ASP A 147 0.15 3.13 19.20
C ASP A 147 -0.31 3.14 17.75
N LEU A 148 -0.90 4.25 17.29
CA LEU A 148 -1.17 4.46 15.86
C LEU A 148 0.12 4.49 15.06
N GLN A 149 1.17 5.08 15.61
CA GLN A 149 2.50 5.06 15.01
C GLN A 149 3.07 3.63 14.96
N ASN A 150 2.95 2.86 16.03
CA ASN A 150 3.36 1.45 16.05
C ASN A 150 2.65 0.65 14.94
N LEU A 151 1.32 0.79 14.81
CA LEU A 151 0.57 0.15 13.72
C LEU A 151 1.12 0.54 12.35
N SER A 152 1.35 1.83 12.14
CA SER A 152 1.82 2.39 10.88
C SER A 152 3.25 1.92 10.56
N SER A 153 4.14 1.84 11.55
CA SER A 153 5.51 1.31 11.42
C SER A 153 5.51 -0.19 11.14
N GLY A 154 4.65 -0.96 11.82
CA GLY A 154 4.49 -2.40 11.62
C GLY A 154 4.05 -2.73 10.19
N VAL A 155 3.06 -2.02 9.66
CA VAL A 155 2.59 -2.19 8.26
C VAL A 155 3.69 -1.87 7.24
N ARG A 156 4.49 -0.82 7.47
CA ARG A 156 5.60 -0.47 6.56
C ARG A 156 6.73 -1.49 6.64
N ALA A 157 7.12 -1.91 7.84
CA ALA A 157 8.12 -2.95 8.04
C ALA A 157 7.69 -4.26 7.35
N PHE A 158 6.41 -4.65 7.51
CA PHE A 158 5.86 -5.81 6.84
C PHE A 158 5.96 -5.69 5.30
N ARG A 159 5.61 -4.53 4.74
CA ARG A 159 5.73 -4.31 3.28
C ARG A 159 7.14 -4.42 2.74
N MET A 160 8.15 -4.13 3.57
CA MET A 160 9.57 -4.28 3.23
C MET A 160 10.10 -5.71 3.42
N GLY A 161 9.27 -6.63 3.93
CA GLY A 161 9.69 -7.98 4.30
C GLY A 161 10.51 -8.02 5.60
N GLN A 162 10.38 -7.02 6.46
CA GLN A 162 11.11 -6.93 7.73
C GLN A 162 10.28 -7.52 8.86
N THR A 163 10.25 -8.85 8.96
CA THR A 163 9.30 -9.59 9.81
C THR A 163 9.47 -9.32 11.30
N THR A 164 10.69 -9.43 11.83
CA THR A 164 10.96 -9.19 13.26
C THR A 164 10.50 -7.81 13.74
N PRO A 165 10.91 -6.68 13.12
CA PRO A 165 10.42 -5.38 13.55
C PRO A 165 8.92 -5.19 13.26
N ALA A 166 8.39 -5.75 12.17
CA ALA A 166 6.96 -5.68 11.87
C ALA A 166 6.12 -6.31 12.99
N LEU A 167 6.45 -7.53 13.41
CA LEU A 167 5.77 -8.26 14.47
C LEU A 167 5.79 -7.46 15.77
N LYS A 168 6.98 -7.02 16.20
CA LYS A 168 7.16 -6.20 17.42
C LYS A 168 6.31 -4.93 17.41
N TYR A 169 6.23 -4.23 16.29
CA TYR A 169 5.41 -3.01 16.19
C TYR A 169 3.91 -3.31 16.16
N LEU A 170 3.49 -4.38 15.46
CA LEU A 170 2.08 -4.77 15.40
C LEU A 170 1.56 -5.24 16.76
N GLU A 171 2.35 -6.00 17.52
CA GLU A 171 2.01 -6.42 18.88
C GLU A 171 1.85 -5.22 19.82
N LYS A 172 2.83 -4.31 19.82
CA LYS A 172 2.73 -3.07 20.61
C LYS A 172 1.47 -2.26 20.27
N ALA A 173 1.11 -2.20 18.99
CA ALA A 173 -0.10 -1.52 18.55
C ALA A 173 -1.37 -2.23 19.05
N GLU A 174 -1.42 -3.56 18.93
CA GLU A 174 -2.57 -4.38 19.33
C GLU A 174 -2.85 -4.34 20.84
N PHE A 175 -1.80 -4.37 21.66
CA PHE A 175 -1.90 -4.31 23.12
C PHE A 175 -1.98 -2.87 23.66
N GLY A 176 -1.92 -1.87 22.80
CA GLY A 176 -2.02 -0.45 23.17
C GLY A 176 -3.45 0.08 23.31
N GLU A 177 -3.56 1.41 23.37
CA GLU A 177 -4.81 2.17 23.52
C GLU A 177 -5.43 2.51 22.15
N LEU A 178 -5.46 1.54 21.24
CA LEU A 178 -6.10 1.73 19.93
C LEU A 178 -7.62 1.53 20.00
N SER A 179 -8.33 2.31 19.18
CA SER A 179 -9.72 2.03 18.79
C SER A 179 -9.88 0.57 18.32
N VAL A 180 -11.05 -0.02 18.52
CA VAL A 180 -11.38 -1.40 18.12
C VAL A 180 -11.00 -1.69 16.66
N ASN A 181 -11.25 -0.75 15.75
CA ASN A 181 -10.92 -0.90 14.33
C ASN A 181 -9.41 -0.98 14.06
N ASN A 182 -8.62 -0.13 14.72
CA ASN A 182 -7.17 -0.14 14.53
C ASN A 182 -6.51 -1.34 15.23
N ARG A 183 -7.07 -1.80 16.36
CA ARG A 183 -6.65 -3.02 17.04
C ARG A 183 -6.91 -4.26 16.17
N PHE A 184 -8.11 -4.39 15.61
CA PHE A 184 -8.43 -5.44 14.64
C PHE A 184 -7.47 -5.40 13.45
N ARG A 185 -7.19 -4.20 12.92
CA ARG A 185 -6.25 -4.03 11.81
C ARG A 185 -4.84 -4.48 12.20
N ALA A 186 -4.34 -4.18 13.39
CA ALA A 186 -3.04 -4.64 13.86
C ALA A 186 -2.98 -6.18 13.90
N CYS A 187 -3.98 -6.81 14.50
CA CYS A 187 -4.07 -8.26 14.64
C CYS A 187 -4.17 -8.96 13.27
N MET A 188 -4.99 -8.44 12.34
CA MET A 188 -5.06 -8.97 10.97
C MET A 188 -3.74 -8.87 10.21
N GLN A 189 -2.97 -7.80 10.40
CA GLN A 189 -1.64 -7.68 9.79
C GLN A 189 -0.66 -8.68 10.42
N ARG A 190 -0.78 -8.95 11.73
CA ARG A 190 0.01 -9.97 12.42
C ARG A 190 -0.29 -11.37 11.89
N ILE A 191 -1.57 -11.74 11.73
CA ILE A 191 -1.98 -13.03 11.12
C ILE A 191 -1.35 -13.20 9.74
N ARG A 192 -1.46 -12.19 8.87
CA ARG A 192 -0.89 -12.22 7.52
C ARG A 192 0.62 -12.34 7.53
N LEU A 193 1.29 -11.59 8.40
CA LEU A 193 2.73 -11.64 8.56
C LEU A 193 3.19 -13.05 8.97
N LEU A 194 2.54 -13.63 9.98
CA LEU A 194 2.85 -14.98 10.47
C LEU A 194 2.57 -16.04 9.40
N ARG A 195 1.42 -15.96 8.70
CA ARG A 195 1.11 -16.87 7.59
C ARG A 195 2.18 -16.81 6.51
N LEU A 196 2.50 -15.62 6.00
CA LEU A 196 3.49 -15.46 4.92
C LEU A 196 4.92 -15.74 5.39
N GLY A 197 5.22 -15.56 6.68
CA GLY A 197 6.51 -15.88 7.29
C GLY A 197 6.71 -17.36 7.62
N GLY A 198 5.67 -18.19 7.49
CA GLY A 198 5.75 -19.64 7.74
C GLY A 198 5.31 -20.09 9.13
N GLU A 199 4.99 -19.16 10.02
CA GLU A 199 4.46 -19.41 11.36
C GLU A 199 2.95 -19.74 11.32
N VAL A 200 2.59 -20.76 10.53
CA VAL A 200 1.20 -21.09 10.17
C VAL A 200 0.36 -21.46 11.39
N SER A 201 0.91 -22.22 12.33
CA SER A 201 0.19 -22.68 13.53
C SER A 201 -0.23 -21.50 14.40
N GLU A 202 0.67 -20.54 14.63
CA GLU A 202 0.39 -19.35 15.43
C GLU A 202 -0.59 -18.41 14.71
N ALA A 203 -0.44 -18.26 13.39
CA ALA A 203 -1.37 -17.48 12.58
C ALA A 203 -2.80 -18.04 12.64
N LYS A 204 -2.97 -19.38 12.58
CA LYS A 204 -4.25 -20.06 12.73
C LYS A 204 -4.84 -19.90 14.14
N ARG A 205 -4.01 -20.02 15.18
CA ARG A 205 -4.43 -19.81 16.57
C ARG A 205 -5.06 -18.42 16.75
N LEU A 206 -4.37 -17.39 16.27
CA LEU A 206 -4.88 -16.00 16.31
C LEU A 206 -6.14 -15.79 15.47
N LEU A 207 -6.24 -16.44 14.31
CA LEU A 207 -7.41 -16.38 13.46
C LEU A 207 -8.65 -16.94 14.19
N VAL A 208 -8.52 -18.10 14.84
CA VAL A 208 -9.59 -18.73 15.63
C VAL A 208 -9.98 -17.85 16.82
N GLU A 209 -8.99 -17.30 17.54
CA GLU A 209 -9.24 -16.37 18.65
C GLU A 209 -10.05 -15.14 18.21
N LEU A 210 -9.69 -14.53 17.07
CA LEU A 210 -10.43 -13.41 16.51
C LEU A 210 -11.83 -13.80 16.06
N GLN A 211 -12.00 -14.95 15.41
CA GLN A 211 -13.32 -15.44 14.96
C GLN A 211 -14.30 -15.68 16.12
N GLY A 212 -13.80 -16.05 17.30
CA GLY A 212 -14.61 -16.23 18.51
C GLY A 212 -15.14 -14.94 19.12
N ARG A 213 -14.72 -13.75 18.64
CA ARG A 213 -15.13 -12.47 19.21
C ARG A 213 -16.54 -12.07 18.75
N PRO A 214 -17.49 -11.79 19.67
CA PRO A 214 -18.88 -11.50 19.30
C PRO A 214 -19.06 -10.10 18.69
N ASP A 215 -18.15 -9.15 18.97
CA ASP A 215 -18.22 -7.73 18.60
C ASP A 215 -17.76 -7.42 17.17
N LEU A 216 -17.50 -8.45 16.35
CA LEU A 216 -17.06 -8.26 14.97
C LEU A 216 -18.21 -7.91 14.03
N ASP A 217 -18.09 -6.75 13.39
CA ASP A 217 -18.94 -6.37 12.26
C ASP A 217 -18.75 -7.29 11.04
N LEU A 218 -19.68 -7.19 10.07
CA LEU A 218 -19.68 -8.02 8.87
C LEU A 218 -18.39 -7.85 8.03
N GLN A 219 -17.82 -6.65 7.97
CA GLN A 219 -16.60 -6.42 7.19
C GLN A 219 -15.42 -7.16 7.80
N LYS A 220 -15.26 -7.11 9.13
CA LYS A 220 -14.23 -7.85 9.87
C LYS A 220 -14.40 -9.36 9.72
N ARG A 221 -15.63 -9.86 9.82
CA ARG A 221 -15.94 -11.29 9.59
C ARG A 221 -15.56 -11.74 8.18
N ASN A 222 -15.84 -10.91 7.17
CA ASN A 222 -15.44 -11.20 5.79
C ASN A 222 -13.91 -11.26 5.65
N GLU A 223 -13.17 -10.33 6.25
CA GLU A 223 -11.70 -10.37 6.22
C GLU A 223 -11.14 -11.65 6.86
N LEU A 224 -11.72 -12.11 7.97
CA LEU A 224 -11.32 -13.37 8.62
C LEU A 224 -11.66 -14.59 7.75
N ALA A 225 -12.87 -14.64 7.18
CA ALA A 225 -13.28 -15.72 6.28
C ALA A 225 -12.39 -15.80 5.04
N TRP A 226 -12.00 -14.66 4.49
CA TRP A 226 -11.03 -14.62 3.39
C TRP A 226 -9.70 -15.24 3.80
N GLU A 227 -9.17 -14.84 4.95
CA GLU A 227 -7.89 -15.34 5.47
C GLU A 227 -7.96 -16.86 5.74
N THR A 228 -9.09 -17.38 6.26
CA THR A 228 -9.33 -18.82 6.42
C THR A 228 -9.18 -19.56 5.09
N GLU A 229 -9.82 -19.08 4.03
CA GLU A 229 -9.70 -19.71 2.71
C GLU A 229 -8.26 -19.66 2.17
N LEU A 230 -7.50 -18.60 2.46
CA LEU A 230 -6.08 -18.54 2.06
C LEU A 230 -5.23 -19.62 2.75
N PHE A 231 -5.54 -20.00 3.99
CA PHE A 231 -4.91 -21.16 4.62
C PHE A 231 -5.27 -22.46 3.90
N SER A 232 -6.55 -22.67 3.58
CA SER A 232 -6.99 -23.87 2.86
C SER A 232 -6.32 -23.99 1.49
N VAL A 233 -6.27 -22.89 0.73
CA VAL A 233 -5.60 -22.85 -0.58
C VAL A 233 -4.12 -23.19 -0.47
N ARG A 234 -3.43 -22.70 0.56
CA ARG A 234 -2.02 -23.04 0.81
C ARG A 234 -1.82 -24.53 1.08
N GLU A 235 -2.78 -25.19 1.74
CA GLU A 235 -2.66 -26.59 2.13
C GLU A 235 -2.99 -27.56 1.00
N ASN A 236 -4.01 -27.25 0.18
CA ASN A 236 -4.54 -28.19 -0.81
C ASN A 236 -4.55 -27.68 -2.26
N GLY A 237 -4.22 -26.40 -2.50
CA GLY A 237 -4.25 -25.77 -3.82
C GLY A 237 -5.65 -25.61 -4.42
N ASP A 238 -6.72 -25.85 -3.66
CA ASP A 238 -8.11 -25.78 -4.12
C ASP A 238 -8.68 -24.36 -3.97
N LEU A 239 -8.95 -23.72 -5.12
CA LEU A 239 -9.51 -22.37 -5.17
C LEU A 239 -11.05 -22.35 -5.21
N THR A 240 -11.74 -23.48 -5.09
CA THR A 240 -13.21 -23.56 -5.27
C THR A 240 -13.96 -22.61 -4.36
N ASN A 241 -13.63 -22.59 -3.07
CA ASN A 241 -14.28 -21.72 -2.09
C ASN A 241 -13.94 -20.25 -2.33
N LEU A 242 -12.66 -19.95 -2.57
CA LEU A 242 -12.18 -18.60 -2.85
C LEU A 242 -12.88 -18.00 -4.08
N ILE A 243 -12.99 -18.76 -5.16
CA ILE A 243 -13.74 -18.38 -6.37
C ILE A 243 -15.22 -18.18 -6.05
N THR A 244 -15.80 -19.03 -5.20
CA THR A 244 -17.21 -18.92 -4.80
C THR A 244 -17.48 -17.64 -4.00
N LEU A 245 -16.60 -17.26 -3.08
CA LEU A 245 -16.72 -16.05 -2.26
C LEU A 245 -16.73 -14.76 -3.09
N VAL A 246 -16.02 -14.72 -4.21
CA VAL A 246 -15.90 -13.53 -5.06
C VAL A 246 -16.96 -13.44 -6.17
N ARG A 247 -17.87 -14.42 -6.27
CA ARG A 247 -18.97 -14.39 -7.26
C ARG A 247 -19.91 -13.21 -7.03
N ARG A 248 -20.65 -12.84 -8.07
CA ARG A 248 -21.67 -11.78 -8.00
C ARG A 248 -22.64 -12.04 -6.85
N ARG A 249 -22.94 -10.99 -6.06
CA ARG A 249 -23.80 -11.00 -4.86
C ARG A 249 -23.25 -11.79 -3.66
N LYS A 250 -21.99 -12.22 -3.68
CA LYS A 250 -21.33 -12.83 -2.52
C LYS A 250 -20.55 -11.79 -1.70
N SER A 251 -20.19 -12.17 -0.49
CA SER A 251 -19.54 -11.32 0.54
C SER A 251 -18.25 -10.67 0.08
N HIS A 252 -17.51 -11.33 -0.83
CA HIS A 252 -16.20 -10.88 -1.29
C HIS A 252 -16.20 -10.40 -2.73
N ASN A 253 -17.36 -9.95 -3.26
CA ASN A 253 -17.44 -9.36 -4.60
C ASN A 253 -16.96 -7.88 -4.64
N SER A 254 -15.93 -7.55 -3.87
CA SER A 254 -15.23 -6.26 -3.94
C SER A 254 -14.08 -6.35 -4.96
N PRO A 255 -13.72 -5.27 -5.65
CA PRO A 255 -12.64 -5.33 -6.64
C PRO A 255 -11.33 -5.91 -6.10
N SER A 256 -10.96 -5.63 -4.85
CA SER A 256 -9.70 -6.17 -4.29
C SER A 256 -9.70 -7.69 -4.25
N TYR A 257 -10.72 -8.31 -3.66
CA TYR A 257 -10.77 -9.77 -3.52
C TYR A 257 -10.88 -10.47 -4.86
N VAL A 258 -11.66 -9.91 -5.79
CA VAL A 258 -11.83 -10.54 -7.10
C VAL A 258 -10.53 -10.52 -7.90
N LEU A 259 -9.78 -9.40 -7.84
CA LEU A 259 -8.47 -9.30 -8.48
C LEU A 259 -7.44 -10.20 -7.79
N ASP A 260 -7.46 -10.30 -6.46
CA ASP A 260 -6.60 -11.22 -5.71
C ASP A 260 -6.91 -12.68 -6.12
N ALA A 261 -8.18 -13.07 -6.18
CA ALA A 261 -8.64 -14.39 -6.61
C ALA A 261 -8.22 -14.73 -8.05
N PHE A 262 -8.29 -13.75 -8.95
CA PHE A 262 -7.80 -13.90 -10.31
C PHE A 262 -6.29 -14.22 -10.30
N LEU A 263 -5.48 -13.48 -9.53
CA LEU A 263 -4.04 -13.75 -9.43
C LEU A 263 -3.75 -15.13 -8.84
N TRP A 264 -4.45 -15.53 -7.78
CA TRP A 264 -4.35 -16.89 -7.23
C TRP A 264 -4.61 -17.96 -8.29
N SER A 265 -5.67 -17.80 -9.11
CA SER A 265 -5.99 -18.74 -10.21
C SER A 265 -4.89 -18.88 -11.26
N ARG A 266 -4.03 -17.87 -11.39
CA ARG A 266 -2.88 -17.88 -12.32
C ARG A 266 -1.59 -18.35 -11.66
N GLY A 267 -1.47 -18.18 -10.35
CA GLY A 267 -0.30 -18.58 -9.57
C GLY A 267 -0.25 -20.07 -9.25
N VAL A 268 -1.40 -20.75 -9.11
CA VAL A 268 -1.46 -22.19 -8.81
C VAL A 268 -1.03 -23.07 -10.00
N SER A 269 -0.55 -24.27 -9.69
CA SER A 269 0.00 -25.24 -10.67
C SER A 269 -1.04 -25.76 -11.66
N ASP A 270 -2.24 -26.11 -11.18
CA ASP A 270 -3.30 -26.72 -11.97
C ASP A 270 -3.94 -25.72 -12.97
N ARG A 271 -3.98 -26.11 -14.24
CA ARG A 271 -4.53 -25.29 -15.33
C ARG A 271 -6.05 -25.19 -15.29
N LYS A 272 -6.77 -26.08 -14.59
CA LYS A 272 -8.24 -26.03 -14.51
C LYS A 272 -8.74 -24.70 -13.96
N TRP A 273 -7.95 -24.05 -13.11
CA TRP A 273 -8.29 -22.77 -12.50
C TRP A 273 -8.33 -21.61 -13.51
N LEU A 274 -7.55 -21.69 -14.59
CA LEU A 274 -7.52 -20.70 -15.66
C LEU A 274 -8.88 -20.54 -16.33
N ALA A 275 -9.59 -21.67 -16.52
CA ALA A 275 -10.89 -21.72 -17.18
C ALA A 275 -12.05 -21.38 -16.22
N ARG A 276 -11.91 -21.69 -14.92
CA ARG A 276 -12.96 -21.44 -13.91
C ARG A 276 -13.10 -19.97 -13.54
N PHE A 277 -12.04 -19.18 -13.67
CA PHE A 277 -12.08 -17.74 -13.43
C PHE A 277 -12.37 -16.99 -14.74
N LYS A 278 -13.64 -16.67 -14.98
CA LYS A 278 -14.03 -15.85 -16.12
C LYS A 278 -13.37 -14.47 -16.07
N SER A 279 -13.14 -13.89 -17.25
CA SER A 279 -12.26 -12.74 -17.43
C SER A 279 -12.60 -11.55 -16.53
N ALA A 280 -11.57 -10.81 -16.06
CA ALA A 280 -11.77 -9.62 -15.23
C ALA A 280 -12.65 -8.53 -15.90
N SER A 281 -12.78 -8.57 -17.23
CA SER A 281 -13.70 -7.75 -18.02
C SER A 281 -15.18 -8.01 -17.72
N GLU A 282 -15.57 -9.23 -17.33
CA GLU A 282 -16.96 -9.57 -16.95
C GLU A 282 -17.35 -9.03 -15.57
N LEU A 283 -16.40 -8.50 -14.81
CA LEU A 283 -16.61 -7.79 -13.55
C LEU A 283 -17.02 -6.32 -13.79
N GLY A 284 -17.31 -5.98 -15.05
CA GLY A 284 -17.51 -4.64 -15.59
C GLY A 284 -18.66 -3.88 -14.94
N GLY A 285 -18.30 -2.78 -14.30
CA GLY A 285 -19.19 -1.82 -13.66
C GLY A 285 -18.59 -1.28 -12.36
N ARG A 286 -18.40 -2.15 -11.36
CA ARG A 286 -17.84 -1.73 -10.05
C ARG A 286 -16.35 -1.44 -10.11
N ILE A 287 -15.59 -2.32 -10.77
CA ILE A 287 -14.15 -2.16 -10.92
C ILE A 287 -13.79 -0.85 -11.64
N GLN A 288 -14.58 -0.46 -12.64
CA GLN A 288 -14.36 0.78 -13.38
C GLN A 288 -14.55 2.02 -12.50
N LYS A 289 -15.52 2.01 -11.59
CA LYS A 289 -15.74 3.12 -10.62
C LYS A 289 -14.54 3.29 -9.68
N GLU A 290 -13.87 2.20 -9.29
CA GLU A 290 -12.71 2.21 -8.41
C GLU A 290 -11.35 2.09 -9.15
N LYS A 291 -11.33 2.32 -10.48
CA LYS A 291 -10.13 2.12 -11.32
C LYS A 291 -8.89 2.83 -10.81
N LYS A 292 -9.03 4.02 -10.22
CA LYS A 292 -7.91 4.79 -9.66
C LYS A 292 -7.26 4.11 -8.46
N LYS A 293 -8.08 3.54 -7.56
CA LYS A 293 -7.62 2.88 -6.32
C LYS A 293 -6.86 1.59 -6.62
N TYR A 294 -7.32 0.82 -7.61
CA TYR A 294 -6.71 -0.46 -7.98
C TYR A 294 -5.91 -0.41 -9.28
N ARG A 295 -5.46 0.77 -9.72
CA ARG A 295 -4.85 0.97 -11.05
C ARG A 295 -3.75 -0.05 -11.37
N VAL A 296 -2.79 -0.23 -10.46
CA VAL A 296 -1.64 -1.12 -10.67
C VAL A 296 -2.07 -2.59 -10.67
N LEU A 297 -2.98 -2.97 -9.76
CA LEU A 297 -3.49 -4.35 -9.69
C LEU A 297 -4.35 -4.69 -10.91
N LEU A 298 -5.15 -3.75 -11.40
CA LEU A 298 -5.90 -3.88 -12.63
C LEU A 298 -5.00 -3.99 -13.86
N MET A 299 -3.94 -3.19 -13.91
CA MET A 299 -2.93 -3.31 -14.96
C MET A 299 -2.30 -4.70 -14.95
N ALA A 300 -1.84 -5.19 -13.79
CA ALA A 300 -1.24 -6.51 -13.66
C ALA A 300 -2.19 -7.65 -14.09
N THR A 301 -3.45 -7.61 -13.64
CA THR A 301 -4.45 -8.64 -13.98
C THR A 301 -4.86 -8.61 -15.45
N ASN A 302 -5.03 -7.44 -16.05
CA ASN A 302 -5.32 -7.31 -17.48
C ASN A 302 -4.15 -7.79 -18.34
N THR A 303 -2.92 -7.39 -18.00
CA THR A 303 -1.73 -7.89 -18.69
C THR A 303 -1.65 -9.41 -18.56
N LEU A 304 -1.78 -9.98 -17.36
CA LEU A 304 -1.78 -11.44 -17.16
C LEU A 304 -2.90 -12.17 -17.94
N LYS A 305 -4.03 -11.51 -18.23
CA LYS A 305 -5.06 -12.05 -19.12
C LYS A 305 -4.54 -12.09 -20.57
N GLU A 306 -4.03 -10.96 -21.07
CA GLU A 306 -3.45 -10.80 -22.41
C GLU A 306 -2.25 -11.74 -22.65
N LEU A 307 -1.47 -12.05 -21.61
CA LEU A 307 -0.35 -12.98 -21.72
C LEU A 307 -0.78 -14.38 -22.20
N TYR A 308 -2.00 -14.81 -21.88
CA TYR A 308 -2.57 -16.09 -22.31
C TYR A 308 -3.33 -16.00 -23.63
N ASP A 309 -3.39 -14.83 -24.25
CA ASP A 309 -3.91 -14.64 -25.59
C ASP A 309 -2.79 -14.94 -26.60
N PHE A 310 -3.00 -15.94 -27.45
CA PHE A 310 -2.03 -16.36 -28.45
C PHE A 310 -2.10 -15.54 -29.74
N GLU A 311 -3.15 -14.74 -29.94
CA GLU A 311 -3.27 -13.82 -31.06
C GLU A 311 -2.35 -12.60 -30.89
N ILE A 312 -1.98 -12.28 -29.64
CA ILE A 312 -1.06 -11.18 -29.33
C ILE A 312 0.40 -11.65 -29.53
N PRO A 313 1.18 -10.99 -30.40
CA PRO A 313 2.59 -11.30 -30.61
C PRO A 313 3.39 -11.36 -29.30
N PHE A 314 4.31 -12.33 -29.20
CA PHE A 314 5.06 -12.57 -27.96
C PHE A 314 5.85 -11.34 -27.49
N PHE A 315 6.47 -10.57 -28.40
CA PHE A 315 7.23 -9.38 -28.03
C PHE A 315 6.33 -8.30 -27.39
N ILE A 316 5.09 -8.13 -27.86
CA ILE A 316 4.11 -7.20 -27.26
C ILE A 316 3.72 -7.68 -25.87
N ARG A 317 3.48 -8.99 -25.70
CA ARG A 317 3.20 -9.60 -24.39
C ARG A 317 4.33 -9.33 -23.39
N ILE A 318 5.59 -9.44 -23.82
CA ILE A 318 6.76 -9.15 -22.98
C ILE A 318 6.86 -7.66 -22.63
N GLN A 319 6.62 -6.74 -23.57
CA GLN A 319 6.59 -5.29 -23.29
C GLN A 319 5.50 -4.92 -22.27
N SER A 320 4.31 -5.51 -22.41
CA SER A 320 3.23 -5.32 -21.43
C SER A 320 3.64 -5.86 -20.04
N LEU A 321 4.32 -7.00 -19.99
CA LEU A 321 4.84 -7.58 -18.75
C LEU A 321 5.88 -6.67 -18.09
N GLU A 322 6.81 -6.09 -18.85
CA GLU A 322 7.81 -5.14 -18.35
C GLU A 322 7.14 -4.00 -17.57
N SER A 323 6.12 -3.38 -18.15
CA SER A 323 5.35 -2.31 -17.49
C SER A 323 4.76 -2.76 -16.16
N VAL A 324 4.24 -3.99 -16.06
CA VAL A 324 3.73 -4.55 -14.80
C VAL A 324 4.85 -4.69 -13.76
N LEU A 325 5.99 -5.25 -14.15
CA LEU A 325 7.13 -5.49 -13.26
C LEU A 325 7.74 -4.17 -12.76
N THR A 326 7.88 -3.14 -13.60
CA THR A 326 8.34 -1.80 -13.20
C THR A 326 7.42 -1.13 -12.17
N ASN A 327 6.14 -1.49 -12.15
CA ASN A 327 5.15 -0.94 -11.24
C ASN A 327 4.84 -1.83 -10.03
N LEU A 328 5.47 -3.01 -9.93
CA LEU A 328 5.17 -4.02 -8.92
C LEU A 328 5.30 -3.50 -7.48
N ARG A 329 6.36 -2.73 -7.20
CA ARG A 329 6.61 -2.12 -5.87
C ARG A 329 5.53 -1.11 -5.46
N LYS A 330 4.72 -0.61 -6.41
CA LYS A 330 3.58 0.29 -6.15
C LYS A 330 2.33 -0.44 -5.66
N LEU A 331 2.34 -1.77 -5.62
CA LEU A 331 1.26 -2.53 -5.00
C LEU A 331 1.24 -2.27 -3.48
N PRO A 332 0.03 -2.10 -2.89
CA PRO A 332 -0.12 -1.67 -1.50
C PRO A 332 0.25 -2.75 -0.47
N SER A 333 0.30 -4.03 -0.87
CA SER A 333 0.70 -5.13 0.01
C SER A 333 1.75 -6.01 -0.68
N ILE A 334 2.64 -6.58 0.15
CA ILE A 334 3.67 -7.52 -0.31
C ILE A 334 3.06 -8.82 -0.85
N GLU A 335 1.92 -9.25 -0.31
CA GLU A 335 1.17 -10.41 -0.79
C GLU A 335 0.70 -10.24 -2.24
N LYS A 336 0.21 -9.05 -2.62
CA LYS A 336 -0.18 -8.77 -4.01
C LYS A 336 1.01 -8.83 -4.95
N GLU A 337 2.17 -8.38 -4.49
CA GLU A 337 3.42 -8.48 -5.24
C GLU A 337 3.84 -9.95 -5.43
N LEU A 338 3.80 -10.76 -4.37
CA LEU A 338 4.04 -12.21 -4.45
C LEU A 338 3.06 -12.90 -5.42
N LEU A 339 1.78 -12.52 -5.40
CA LEU A 339 0.75 -13.08 -6.28
C LEU A 339 0.98 -12.73 -7.77
N VAL A 340 1.43 -11.51 -8.06
CA VAL A 340 1.79 -11.13 -9.43
C VAL A 340 3.04 -11.89 -9.88
N LEU A 341 4.08 -11.95 -9.06
CA LEU A 341 5.31 -12.68 -9.39
C LEU A 341 5.04 -14.17 -9.63
N SER A 342 4.25 -14.82 -8.76
CA SER A 342 3.92 -16.23 -8.92
C SER A 342 3.13 -16.50 -10.20
N ALA A 343 2.14 -15.64 -10.53
CA ALA A 343 1.36 -15.75 -11.76
C ALA A 343 2.21 -15.55 -13.03
N VAL A 344 3.15 -14.58 -13.00
CA VAL A 344 4.07 -14.32 -14.12
C VAL A 344 5.05 -15.48 -14.30
N ALA A 345 5.70 -15.93 -13.23
CA ALA A 345 6.63 -17.07 -13.27
C ALA A 345 5.94 -18.32 -13.82
N ARG A 346 4.70 -18.58 -13.39
CA ARG A 346 3.88 -19.70 -13.89
C ARG A 346 3.62 -19.61 -15.38
N TRP A 347 3.25 -18.43 -15.88
CA TRP A 347 3.00 -18.22 -17.31
C TRP A 347 4.27 -18.46 -18.14
N LEU A 348 5.40 -17.90 -17.72
CA LEU A 348 6.69 -18.08 -18.39
C LEU A 348 7.13 -19.54 -18.41
N ALA A 349 7.04 -20.24 -17.27
CA ALA A 349 7.39 -21.65 -17.16
C ALA A 349 6.49 -22.52 -18.06
N ARG A 350 5.18 -22.27 -18.09
CA ARG A 350 4.22 -22.95 -18.99
C ARG A 350 4.53 -22.71 -20.46
N GLY A 351 5.06 -21.53 -20.81
CA GLY A 351 5.52 -21.16 -22.15
C GLY A 351 6.96 -21.58 -22.47
N ARG A 352 7.60 -22.37 -21.60
CA ARG A 352 9.01 -22.83 -21.72
C ARG A 352 10.02 -21.68 -21.83
N LYS A 353 9.72 -20.52 -21.23
CA LYS A 353 10.62 -19.36 -21.17
C LYS A 353 11.40 -19.38 -19.85
N TYR A 354 12.16 -20.46 -19.65
CA TYR A 354 12.74 -20.81 -18.34
C TYR A 354 13.71 -19.77 -17.78
N VAL A 355 14.53 -19.13 -18.63
CA VAL A 355 15.44 -18.04 -18.18
C VAL A 355 14.66 -16.87 -17.58
N TYR A 356 13.59 -16.42 -18.24
CA TYR A 356 12.75 -15.37 -17.66
C TYR A 356 11.99 -15.88 -16.43
N ALA A 357 11.50 -17.13 -16.47
CA ALA A 357 10.79 -17.72 -15.35
C ALA A 357 11.67 -17.78 -14.09
N SER A 358 12.94 -18.16 -14.21
CA SER A 358 13.88 -18.24 -13.09
C SER A 358 14.20 -16.88 -12.51
N LEU A 359 14.37 -15.83 -13.33
CA LEU A 359 14.58 -14.46 -12.85
C LEU A 359 13.38 -13.96 -12.02
N ILE A 360 12.15 -14.16 -12.53
CA ILE A 360 10.94 -13.76 -11.81
C ILE A 360 10.73 -14.59 -10.54
N LEU A 361 11.02 -15.90 -10.61
CA LEU A 361 10.91 -16.79 -9.47
C LEU A 361 11.97 -16.47 -8.40
N GLY A 362 13.17 -16.02 -8.78
CA GLY A 362 14.19 -15.53 -7.85
C GLY A 362 13.76 -14.29 -7.08
N GLU A 363 13.07 -13.33 -7.72
CA GLU A 363 12.47 -12.18 -7.02
C GLU A 363 11.37 -12.61 -6.04
N TYR A 364 10.55 -13.59 -6.44
CA TYR A 364 9.53 -14.18 -5.58
C TYR A 364 10.15 -14.90 -4.37
N GLU A 365 11.16 -15.73 -4.59
CA GLU A 365 11.88 -16.47 -3.56
C GLU A 365 12.58 -15.50 -2.60
N GLY A 366 13.28 -14.49 -3.12
CA GLY A 366 13.94 -13.48 -2.30
C GLY A 366 12.97 -12.65 -1.45
N LEU A 367 11.74 -12.45 -1.89
CA LEU A 367 10.68 -11.87 -1.05
C LEU A 367 10.17 -12.84 0.00
N SER A 368 9.98 -14.11 -0.36
CA SER A 368 9.54 -15.16 0.55
C SER A 368 10.53 -15.37 1.69
N LEU A 369 11.83 -15.50 1.35
CA LEU A 369 12.91 -15.65 2.30
C LEU A 369 13.02 -14.44 3.24
N ARG A 370 12.84 -13.21 2.73
CA ARG A 370 12.81 -12.03 3.62
C ARG A 370 11.67 -12.10 4.63
N LEU A 371 10.46 -12.45 4.17
CA LEU A 371 9.29 -12.60 5.02
C LEU A 371 9.43 -13.71 6.07
N SER A 372 10.13 -14.78 5.73
CA SER A 372 10.34 -15.92 6.62
C SER A 372 11.67 -15.89 7.36
N GLN A 373 12.45 -14.81 7.25
CA GLN A 373 13.81 -14.75 7.82
C GLN A 373 14.72 -15.90 7.35
N GLY A 374 14.56 -16.33 6.09
CA GLY A 374 15.38 -17.36 5.45
C GLY A 374 14.82 -18.79 5.51
N THR A 375 13.73 -19.04 6.25
CA THR A 375 13.24 -20.40 6.48
C THR A 375 12.32 -20.98 5.39
N GLN A 376 11.63 -20.14 4.61
CA GLN A 376 10.60 -20.55 3.65
C GLN A 376 10.79 -19.87 2.30
N ARG A 377 10.94 -20.69 1.26
CA ARG A 377 11.15 -20.23 -0.13
C ARG A 377 9.83 -19.92 -0.86
N ASP A 378 8.69 -20.40 -0.35
CA ASP A 378 7.37 -20.27 -0.94
C ASP A 378 6.35 -19.65 0.04
N ALA A 379 6.37 -18.33 0.22
CA ALA A 379 5.51 -17.65 1.20
C ALA A 379 4.00 -17.90 0.98
N LEU A 380 3.57 -18.12 -0.27
CA LEU A 380 2.17 -18.39 -0.60
C LEU A 380 1.81 -19.88 -0.54
N GLY A 381 2.80 -20.77 -0.62
CA GLY A 381 2.64 -22.23 -0.68
C GLY A 381 2.03 -22.74 -1.99
N ILE A 382 2.26 -22.04 -3.11
CA ILE A 382 1.71 -22.42 -4.43
C ILE A 382 2.76 -22.49 -5.54
N VAL A 383 4.03 -22.25 -5.23
CA VAL A 383 5.12 -22.28 -6.20
C VAL A 383 6.19 -23.32 -5.91
N GLY A 384 6.01 -24.16 -4.90
CA GLY A 384 6.92 -25.25 -4.57
C GLY A 384 7.27 -26.15 -5.76
N ASP A 385 6.30 -26.40 -6.66
CA ASP A 385 6.52 -27.15 -7.90
C ASP A 385 7.49 -26.46 -8.86
N LEU A 386 7.51 -25.12 -8.92
CA LEU A 386 8.47 -24.37 -9.74
C LEU A 386 9.84 -24.30 -9.06
N LEU A 387 9.89 -24.11 -7.74
CA LEU A 387 11.14 -24.01 -6.98
C LEU A 387 11.93 -25.32 -6.93
N GLY A 388 11.23 -26.46 -7.05
CA GLY A 388 11.84 -27.79 -7.14
C GLY A 388 12.14 -28.26 -8.57
N ALA A 389 11.84 -27.46 -9.59
CA ALA A 389 12.04 -27.88 -10.97
C ALA A 389 13.51 -27.76 -11.41
N CYS A 390 13.98 -28.71 -12.24
CA CYS A 390 15.38 -28.76 -12.70
C CYS A 390 15.82 -27.48 -13.44
N TRP A 391 14.93 -26.87 -14.24
CA TRP A 391 15.24 -25.65 -14.99
C TRP A 391 15.46 -24.42 -14.11
N TYR A 392 15.13 -24.49 -12.82
CA TYR A 392 15.36 -23.39 -11.88
C TYR A 392 16.75 -23.45 -11.23
N LEU A 393 17.35 -24.65 -11.11
CA LEU A 393 18.63 -24.82 -10.44
C LEU A 393 19.80 -24.39 -11.36
N PRO A 394 20.71 -23.54 -10.88
CA PRO A 394 21.83 -23.01 -11.67
C PRO A 394 22.72 -24.08 -12.31
N GLU A 395 22.86 -25.23 -11.65
CA GLU A 395 23.75 -26.32 -12.04
C GLU A 395 23.30 -27.04 -13.33
N ASP A 396 22.04 -26.86 -13.76
CA ASP A 396 21.45 -27.57 -14.90
C ASP A 396 21.26 -26.69 -16.16
N PHE A 397 21.64 -25.41 -16.17
CA PHE A 397 21.53 -24.59 -17.38
C PHE A 397 22.33 -25.16 -18.56
N ALA A 398 23.45 -25.84 -18.28
CA ALA A 398 24.25 -26.53 -19.29
C ALA A 398 23.55 -27.78 -19.87
N ARG A 399 22.59 -28.38 -19.15
CA ARG A 399 21.86 -29.59 -19.57
C ARG A 399 20.53 -29.31 -20.24
N VAL A 400 19.89 -28.19 -19.93
CA VAL A 400 18.58 -27.79 -20.52
C VAL A 400 18.74 -27.05 -21.85
N ALA A 401 19.93 -26.51 -22.13
CA ALA A 401 20.24 -25.83 -23.39
C ALA A 401 20.80 -26.75 -24.48
N ALA A 402 21.14 -28.00 -24.13
CA ALA A 402 21.45 -29.09 -25.07
C ALA A 402 20.18 -29.87 -25.40
#